data_AF-A0A7C9AEQ6-F1
#
_entry.id   AF-A0A7C9AEQ6-F1
#
_cell.length_a   1.000
_cell.length_b   1.000
_cell.length_c   1.000
_cell.angle_alpha   90.00
_cell.angle_beta   90.00
_cell.angle_gamma   90.00
#
_symmetry.space_group_name_H-M   'P 1'
#
loop_
_entity.id
_entity.type
_entity.pdbx_description
1 polymer ?
#
loop_
_entity_poly.entity_id
_entity_poly.type
_entity_poly.pdbx_seq_one_letter_code
_entity_poly.pdbx_strand_id
1 'polypeptide(L)'
;PENGGYVVWVSAALGDYWGFQQGWMKWLSGVIDNALYPVLFLDYLKSVVPVVGHGFTRNLAVLGLTAALTYMNYRGLTIVGWVAVLLGVVSILPFAVMGLLALPRLEPSRWLVCDLHNVNWGLYLNTLFWNLNYWDSISTLA
;
A
#
# COMPACT_ATOMS: atom_id res chain seq x y z
N PRO A 1 13.55 22.25 -10.70
CA PRO A 1 12.80 21.38 -9.77
C PRO A 1 13.65 21.12 -8.53
N GLU A 2 13.32 21.77 -7.41
CA GLU A 2 13.97 21.46 -6.13
C GLU A 2 13.33 20.19 -5.55
N ASN A 3 14.15 19.25 -5.09
CA ASN A 3 13.74 17.99 -4.47
C ASN A 3 13.20 18.23 -3.05
N GLY A 4 12.16 19.08 -2.93
CA GLY A 4 11.58 19.53 -1.66
C GLY A 4 10.39 18.70 -1.16
N GLY A 5 9.96 17.68 -1.92
CA GLY A 5 8.78 16.87 -1.58
C GLY A 5 7.44 17.64 -1.75
N TYR A 6 6.33 16.91 -1.69
CA TYR A 6 4.98 17.41 -2.02
C TYR A 6 4.58 18.71 -1.30
N VAL A 7 5.04 18.95 -0.07
CA VAL A 7 4.75 20.19 0.69
C VAL A 7 5.36 21.42 0.02
N VAL A 8 6.61 21.34 -0.45
CA VAL A 8 7.29 22.46 -1.11
C VAL A 8 6.66 22.76 -2.46
N TRP A 9 6.21 21.73 -3.18
CA TRP A 9 5.56 21.87 -4.48
C TRP A 9 4.16 22.48 -4.35
N VAL A 10 3.40 22.08 -3.33
CA VAL A 10 2.10 22.67 -3.02
C VAL A 10 2.25 24.10 -2.50
N SER A 11 3.22 24.38 -1.63
CA SER A 11 3.50 25.76 -1.18
C SER A 11 3.88 26.66 -2.37
N ALA A 12 4.72 26.18 -3.27
CA ALA A 12 5.14 26.93 -4.45
C ALA A 12 3.99 27.19 -5.44
N ALA A 13 3.02 26.27 -5.57
CA ALA A 13 1.93 26.38 -6.53
C ALA A 13 0.67 27.08 -5.98
N LEU A 14 0.35 26.87 -4.70
CA LEU A 14 -0.92 27.30 -4.09
C LEU A 14 -0.73 28.23 -2.88
N GLY A 15 0.51 28.47 -2.47
CA GLY A 15 0.86 29.32 -1.33
C GLY A 15 1.04 28.56 -0.02
N ASP A 16 1.74 29.19 0.93
CA ASP A 16 2.23 28.57 2.16
C ASP A 16 1.11 27.96 3.05
N TYR A 17 -0.10 28.54 3.03
CA TYR A 17 -1.25 28.02 3.77
C TYR A 17 -1.65 26.62 3.31
N TRP A 18 -1.73 26.41 1.99
CA TRP A 18 -2.13 25.12 1.42
C TRP A 18 -1.01 24.08 1.52
N GLY A 19 0.25 24.52 1.43
CA GLY A 19 1.39 23.66 1.72
C GLY A 19 1.40 23.16 3.16
N PHE A 20 1.15 24.04 4.14
CA PHE A 20 1.02 23.64 5.54
C PHE A 20 -0.14 22.65 5.75
N GLN A 21 -1.31 22.91 5.17
CA GLN A 21 -2.46 22.01 5.29
C GLN A 21 -2.17 20.61 4.73
N GLN A 22 -1.50 20.54 3.57
CA GLN A 22 -1.07 19.26 2.99
C GLN A 22 -0.04 18.55 3.87
N GLY A 23 0.95 19.27 4.39
CA GLY A 23 1.94 18.71 5.32
C GLY A 23 1.31 18.17 6.60
N TRP A 24 0.36 18.91 7.18
CA TRP A 24 -0.36 18.52 8.39
C TRP A 24 -1.22 17.27 8.17
N MET A 25 -2.00 17.24 7.08
CA MET A 25 -2.81 16.07 6.72
C MET A 25 -1.95 14.83 6.48
N LYS A 26 -0.78 14.99 5.82
CA LYS A 26 0.11 13.85 5.58
C LYS A 26 0.81 13.38 6.85
N TRP A 27 1.19 14.30 7.75
CA TRP A 27 1.72 13.92 9.06
C TRP A 27 0.67 13.12 9.84
N LEU A 28 -0.58 13.58 9.88
CA LEU A 28 -1.68 12.87 10.52
C LEU A 28 -1.88 11.47 9.92
N SER A 29 -1.90 11.36 8.58
CA SER A 29 -1.93 10.05 7.89
C SER A 29 -0.77 9.17 8.34
N GLY A 30 0.46 9.69 8.33
CA GLY A 30 1.64 8.92 8.71
C GLY A 30 1.60 8.44 10.17
N VAL A 31 1.07 9.22 11.10
CA VAL A 31 0.88 8.80 12.50
C VAL A 31 -0.15 7.68 12.60
N ILE A 32 -1.27 7.81 11.89
CA ILE A 32 -2.33 6.80 11.85
C ILE A 32 -1.80 5.50 11.23
N ASP A 33 -1.11 5.59 10.10
CA ASP A 33 -0.54 4.46 9.36
C ASP A 33 0.49 3.69 10.22
N ASN A 34 1.36 4.41 10.94
CA ASN A 34 2.34 3.80 11.85
C ASN A 34 1.69 3.07 13.02
N ALA A 35 0.50 3.49 13.47
CA ALA A 35 -0.26 2.77 14.50
C ALA A 35 -1.05 1.59 13.90
N LEU A 36 -1.54 1.73 12.67
CA LEU A 36 -2.42 0.78 12.02
C LEU A 36 -1.66 -0.44 11.47
N TYR A 37 -0.55 -0.23 10.76
CA TYR A 37 0.14 -1.32 10.05
C TYR A 37 0.66 -2.45 10.94
N PRO A 38 1.28 -2.19 12.12
CA PRO A 38 1.71 -3.27 13.01
C PRO A 38 0.52 -4.09 13.51
N VAL A 39 -0.61 -3.43 13.79
CA VAL A 39 -1.84 -4.11 14.26
C VAL A 39 -2.43 -4.96 13.14
N LEU A 40 -2.54 -4.41 11.93
CA LEU A 40 -3.02 -5.15 10.75
C LEU A 40 -2.14 -6.36 10.43
N PHE A 41 -0.82 -6.20 10.49
CA PHE A 41 0.11 -7.31 10.28
C PHE A 41 -0.14 -8.44 11.29
N LEU A 42 -0.36 -8.11 12.56
CA LEU A 42 -0.66 -9.09 13.60
C LEU A 42 -2.04 -9.73 13.41
N ASP A 43 -3.02 -8.99 12.89
CA ASP A 43 -4.34 -9.52 12.56
C ASP A 43 -4.27 -10.53 11.41
N TYR A 44 -3.41 -10.30 10.41
CA TYR A 44 -3.10 -11.31 9.40
C TYR A 44 -2.34 -12.50 9.99
N LEU A 45 -1.34 -12.25 10.83
CA LEU A 45 -0.52 -13.31 11.44
C LEU A 45 -1.32 -14.21 12.38
N LYS A 46 -2.38 -13.68 13.02
CA LYS A 46 -3.31 -14.46 13.86
C LYS A 46 -3.89 -15.68 13.13
N SER A 47 -4.12 -15.58 11.82
CA SER A 47 -4.63 -16.69 11.01
C SER A 47 -3.64 -17.87 10.90
N VAL A 48 -2.34 -17.60 11.05
CA VAL A 48 -1.25 -18.58 10.99
C VAL A 48 -0.78 -19.00 12.39
N VAL A 49 -0.74 -18.05 13.34
CA VAL A 49 -0.30 -18.26 14.73
C VAL A 49 -1.39 -17.76 15.69
N PRO A 50 -2.34 -18.63 16.12
CA PRO A 50 -3.49 -18.22 16.93
C PRO A 50 -3.13 -17.61 18.29
N VAL A 51 -1.93 -17.94 18.81
CA VAL A 51 -1.40 -17.47 20.11
C VAL A 51 -1.23 -15.95 20.16
N VAL A 52 -1.06 -15.29 19.00
CA VAL A 52 -0.89 -13.83 18.89
C VAL A 52 -2.25 -13.11 18.90
N GLY A 53 -3.35 -13.84 18.80
CA GLY A 53 -4.69 -13.28 18.56
C GLY A 53 -5.45 -12.76 19.79
N HIS A 54 -4.96 -12.99 21.01
CA HIS A 54 -5.75 -12.73 22.23
C HIS A 54 -4.95 -12.12 23.40
N GLY A 55 -5.60 -11.19 24.11
CA GLY A 55 -5.20 -10.71 25.44
C GLY A 55 -3.83 -10.01 25.50
N PHE A 56 -3.11 -10.29 26.59
CA PHE A 56 -1.80 -9.71 26.91
C PHE A 56 -0.72 -10.04 25.87
N THR A 57 -0.79 -11.23 25.26
CA THR A 57 0.15 -11.67 24.21
C THR A 57 0.06 -10.81 22.97
N ARG A 58 -1.13 -10.31 22.59
CA ARG A 58 -1.30 -9.37 21.47
C ARG A 58 -0.61 -8.04 21.75
N ASN A 59 -0.78 -7.49 22.95
CA ASN A 59 -0.15 -6.22 23.34
C ASN A 59 1.38 -6.33 23.35
N LEU A 60 1.93 -7.43 23.87
CA LEU A 60 3.37 -7.70 23.80
C LEU A 60 3.87 -7.88 22.37
N ALA A 61 3.10 -8.54 21.50
CA ALA A 61 3.45 -8.72 20.09
C ALA A 61 3.45 -7.38 19.33
N VAL A 62 2.47 -6.50 19.57
CA VAL A 62 2.44 -5.13 19.01
C VAL A 62 3.66 -4.36 19.48
N LEU A 63 3.94 -4.34 20.78
CA LEU A 63 5.09 -3.61 21.33
C LEU A 63 6.42 -4.16 20.79
N GLY A 64 6.57 -5.48 20.73
CA GLY A 64 7.76 -6.13 20.18
C GLY A 64 7.95 -5.83 18.69
N LEU A 65 6.88 -5.89 17.90
CA LEU A 65 6.91 -5.56 16.47
C LEU A 65 7.27 -4.10 16.25
N THR A 66 6.61 -3.18 16.96
CA THR A 66 6.91 -1.73 16.87
C THR A 66 8.35 -1.43 17.29
N ALA A 67 8.85 -2.06 18.35
CA ALA A 67 10.25 -1.91 18.77
C ALA A 67 11.23 -2.45 17.73
N ALA A 68 10.95 -3.62 17.13
CA ALA A 68 11.76 -4.20 16.08
C ALA A 68 11.78 -3.34 14.82
N LEU A 69 10.62 -2.84 14.38
CA LEU A 69 10.50 -1.91 13.25
C LEU A 69 11.25 -0.61 13.52
N THR A 70 11.12 -0.04 14.73
CA THR A 70 11.84 1.16 15.15
C THR A 70 13.36 0.93 15.13
N TYR A 71 13.81 -0.20 15.66
CA TYR A 71 15.22 -0.58 15.65
C TYR A 71 15.77 -0.75 14.23
N MET A 72 15.01 -1.38 13.34
CA MET A 72 15.39 -1.55 11.94
C MET A 72 15.47 -0.21 11.20
N ASN A 73 14.52 0.70 11.45
CA ASN A 73 14.59 2.07 10.94
C ASN A 73 15.84 2.80 11.40
N TYR A 74 16.26 2.60 12.66
CA TYR A 74 17.49 3.18 13.21
C TYR A 74 18.76 2.57 12.61
N ARG A 75 18.78 1.26 12.34
CA ARG A 75 19.96 0.52 11.86
C ARG A 75 20.30 0.78 10.39
N GLY A 76 19.34 1.19 9.58
CA GLY A 76 19.61 1.58 8.20
C GLY A 76 18.42 1.36 7.28
N LEU A 77 18.02 2.45 6.60
CA LEU A 77 16.96 2.46 5.60
C LEU A 77 17.24 1.51 4.42
N THR A 78 18.49 1.13 4.20
CA THR A 78 18.89 0.16 3.16
C THR A 78 18.31 -1.23 3.40
N ILE A 79 18.28 -1.70 4.66
CA ILE A 79 17.71 -3.01 5.01
C ILE A 79 16.20 -2.99 4.78
N VAL A 80 15.54 -1.91 5.19
CA VAL A 80 14.10 -1.70 4.97
C VAL A 80 13.78 -1.72 3.47
N GLY A 81 14.60 -1.06 2.65
CA GLY A 81 14.45 -1.06 1.19
C GLY A 81 14.52 -2.47 0.60
N TRP A 82 15.51 -3.28 0.98
CA TRP A 82 15.62 -4.66 0.51
C TRP A 82 14.44 -5.54 0.94
N VAL A 83 13.96 -5.38 2.17
CA VAL A 83 12.77 -6.11 2.65
C VAL A 83 11.52 -5.70 1.88
N ALA A 84 11.35 -4.41 1.58
CA ALA A 84 10.23 -3.92 0.78
C ALA A 84 10.26 -4.48 -0.66
N VAL A 85 11.44 -4.54 -1.28
CA VAL A 85 11.61 -5.16 -2.61
C VAL A 85 11.26 -6.64 -2.55
N LEU A 86 11.73 -7.37 -1.54
CA LEU A 86 11.41 -8.79 -1.36
C LEU A 86 9.89 -9.01 -1.24
N LEU A 87 9.22 -8.23 -0.38
CA LEU A 87 7.77 -8.30 -0.21
C LEU A 87 7.03 -7.95 -1.50
N GLY A 88 7.52 -6.98 -2.28
CA GLY A 88 6.99 -6.64 -3.60
C GLY A 88 7.14 -7.78 -4.61
N VAL A 89 8.28 -8.46 -4.65
CA VAL A 89 8.48 -9.62 -5.52
C VAL A 89 7.55 -10.76 -5.10
N VAL A 90 7.47 -11.06 -3.81
CA VAL A 90 6.60 -12.11 -3.27
C VAL A 90 5.12 -11.81 -3.53
N SER A 91 4.68 -10.56 -3.45
CA SER A 91 3.30 -10.19 -3.72
C SER A 91 2.93 -10.25 -5.21
N ILE A 92 3.87 -9.98 -6.11
CA ILE A 92 3.67 -10.06 -7.57
C ILE A 92 3.72 -11.50 -8.08
N LEU A 93 4.56 -12.35 -7.48
CA LEU A 93 4.73 -13.75 -7.88
C LEU A 93 3.42 -14.54 -8.11
N PRO A 94 2.43 -14.56 -7.20
CA PRO A 94 1.20 -15.29 -7.43
C PRO A 94 0.43 -14.78 -8.66
N PHE A 95 0.42 -13.47 -8.92
CA PHE A 95 -0.19 -12.91 -10.12
C PHE A 95 0.57 -13.30 -11.39
N ALA A 96 1.92 -13.30 -11.34
CA ALA A 96 2.74 -13.77 -12.44
C ALA A 96 2.47 -15.26 -12.75
N VAL A 97 2.41 -16.11 -11.72
CA VAL A 97 2.08 -17.54 -11.85
C VAL A 97 0.69 -17.73 -12.43
N MET A 98 -0.32 -17.03 -11.91
CA MET A 98 -1.69 -17.07 -12.46
C MET A 98 -1.73 -16.63 -13.92
N GLY A 99 -0.99 -15.57 -14.28
CA GLY A 99 -0.87 -15.10 -15.65
C GLY A 99 -0.24 -16.14 -16.58
N LEU A 100 0.86 -16.78 -16.16
CA LEU A 100 1.53 -17.84 -16.92
C LEU A 100 0.63 -19.08 -17.09
N LEU A 101 -0.12 -19.48 -16.06
CA LEU A 101 -1.10 -20.56 -16.14
C LEU A 101 -2.31 -20.21 -17.02
N ALA A 102 -2.64 -18.92 -17.13
CA ALA A 102 -3.73 -18.45 -17.99
C ALA A 102 -3.34 -18.42 -19.47
N LEU A 103 -2.06 -18.27 -19.82
CA LEU A 103 -1.56 -18.22 -21.22
C LEU A 103 -2.13 -19.34 -22.13
N PRO A 104 -2.06 -20.63 -21.77
CA PRO A 104 -2.60 -21.71 -22.63
C PRO A 104 -4.14 -21.73 -22.70
N ARG A 105 -4.84 -20.99 -21.82
CA ARG A 105 -6.30 -20.90 -21.78
C ARG A 105 -6.82 -19.58 -22.37
N LEU A 106 -5.94 -18.76 -22.93
CA LEU A 106 -6.35 -17.53 -23.60
C LEU A 106 -7.06 -17.89 -24.91
N GLU A 107 -8.29 -17.41 -25.05
CA GLU A 107 -9.06 -17.46 -26.30
C GLU A 107 -9.06 -16.04 -26.91
N PRO A 108 -8.19 -15.74 -27.90
CA PRO A 108 -8.10 -14.41 -28.50
C PRO A 108 -9.41 -13.95 -29.16
N SER A 109 -10.26 -14.89 -29.55
CA SER A 109 -11.60 -14.63 -30.10
C SER A 109 -12.52 -13.87 -29.13
N ARG A 110 -12.27 -13.95 -27.81
CA ARG A 110 -13.10 -13.28 -26.79
C ARG A 110 -12.63 -11.88 -26.42
N TRP A 111 -11.46 -11.44 -26.90
CA TRP A 111 -10.90 -10.14 -26.51
C TRP A 111 -11.73 -8.93 -26.94
N LEU A 112 -12.49 -9.07 -28.03
CA LEU A 112 -13.37 -8.02 -28.57
C LEU A 112 -14.86 -8.29 -28.29
N VAL A 113 -15.18 -9.37 -27.56
CA VAL A 113 -16.56 -9.68 -27.18
C VAL A 113 -16.92 -8.81 -25.98
N CYS A 114 -17.60 -7.70 -26.24
CA CYS A 114 -18.11 -6.79 -25.22
C CYS A 114 -19.64 -6.86 -25.21
N ASP A 115 -20.23 -7.31 -24.10
CA ASP A 115 -21.68 -7.26 -23.91
C ASP A 115 -22.07 -5.95 -23.23
N LEU A 116 -22.26 -4.91 -24.05
CA LEU A 116 -22.66 -3.56 -23.60
C LEU A 116 -24.08 -3.51 -23.01
N HIS A 117 -24.91 -4.53 -23.25
CA HIS A 117 -26.31 -4.53 -22.82
C HIS A 117 -26.48 -5.03 -21.37
N ASN A 118 -25.47 -5.71 -20.82
CA ASN A 118 -25.50 -6.29 -19.48
C ASN A 118 -24.41 -5.72 -18.56
N VAL A 119 -24.05 -4.45 -18.75
CA VAL A 119 -23.01 -3.77 -17.96
C VAL A 119 -23.60 -3.19 -16.68
N ASN A 120 -23.11 -3.64 -15.53
CA ASN A 120 -23.36 -2.96 -14.26
C ASN A 120 -22.42 -1.76 -14.11
N TRP A 121 -22.89 -0.60 -14.57
CA TRP A 121 -22.15 0.66 -14.58
C TRP A 121 -21.66 1.10 -13.20
N GLY A 122 -22.43 0.82 -12.14
CA GLY A 122 -22.04 1.17 -10.77
C GLY A 122 -20.81 0.38 -10.30
N LEU A 123 -20.81 -0.93 -10.56
CA LEU A 123 -19.66 -1.78 -10.25
C LEU A 123 -18.44 -1.40 -11.11
N TYR A 124 -18.64 -1.16 -12.40
CA TYR A 124 -17.58 -0.79 -13.33
C TYR A 124 -16.85 0.49 -12.90
N LEU A 125 -17.58 1.56 -12.59
CA LEU A 125 -17.00 2.83 -12.15
C LEU A 125 -16.32 2.69 -10.78
N ASN A 126 -16.89 1.89 -9.87
CA ASN A 126 -16.27 1.60 -8.58
C ASN A 126 -14.92 0.88 -8.75
N THR A 127 -14.88 -0.17 -9.58
CA THR A 127 -13.66 -0.92 -9.87
C THR A 127 -12.60 -0.04 -10.57
N LEU A 128 -13.01 0.82 -11.52
CA LEU A 128 -12.11 1.78 -12.16
C LEU A 128 -11.52 2.77 -11.16
N PHE A 129 -12.35 3.36 -10.31
CA PHE A 129 -11.92 4.32 -9.31
C PHE A 129 -10.88 3.72 -8.37
N TRP A 130 -11.12 2.50 -7.87
CA TRP A 130 -10.19 1.80 -6.97
C TRP A 130 -8.90 1.36 -7.66
N ASN A 131 -8.95 0.94 -8.94
CA ASN A 131 -7.73 0.60 -9.70
C ASN A 131 -6.86 1.84 -9.98
N LEU A 132 -7.47 3.02 -10.09
CA LEU A 132 -6.78 4.27 -10.38
C LEU A 132 -6.45 5.08 -9.12
N ASN A 133 -6.72 4.60 -7.91
CA ASN A 133 -6.59 5.41 -6.68
C ASN A 133 -5.19 5.46 -6.03
N TYR A 134 -4.10 5.07 -6.69
CA TYR A 134 -2.77 5.00 -6.04
C TYR A 134 -1.64 5.70 -6.81
N TRP A 135 -1.99 6.53 -7.81
CA TRP A 135 -1.01 7.30 -8.58
C TRP A 135 -0.31 8.38 -7.74
N ASP A 136 -0.96 8.86 -6.67
CA ASP A 136 -0.40 9.78 -5.70
C ASP A 136 0.82 9.20 -4.96
N SER A 137 0.80 7.90 -4.66
CA SER A 137 1.89 7.20 -3.97
C SER A 137 3.17 7.08 -4.81
N ILE A 138 3.04 7.04 -6.15
CA ILE A 138 4.17 7.06 -7.09
C ILE A 138 4.78 8.46 -7.19
N SER A 139 3.95 9.50 -7.11
CA SER A 139 4.42 10.90 -7.19
C SER A 139 5.32 11.31 -6.01
N THR A 140 5.18 10.65 -4.85
CA THR A 140 6.03 10.89 -3.66
C THR A 140 7.45 10.31 -3.76
N LEU A 141 7.77 9.53 -4.80
CA LEU A 141 9.10 8.98 -5.06
C LEU A 141 9.92 9.82 -6.07
N ALA A 142 9.35 10.90 -6.59
CA ALA A 142 10.00 11.81 -7.54
C ALA A 142 10.65 13.02 -6.85
#